data_AF-A0A7W1I5X0-F1
#
_entry.id   AF-A0A7W1I5X0-F1
#
_cell.length_a   1.000
_cell.length_b   1.000
_cell.length_c   1.000
_cell.angle_alpha   90.00
_cell.angle_beta   90.00
_cell.angle_gamma   90.00
#
_symmetry.space_group_name_H-M   'P 1'
#
loop_
_entity.id
_entity.type
_entity.pdbx_description
1 polymer ?
#
loop_
_entity_poly.entity_id
_entity_poly.type
_entity_poly.pdbx_seq_one_letter_code
_entity_poly.pdbx_strand_id
1 'polypeptide(L)' 'MTNLFAVVGEHRRQPERLLLLGDDGRYYALTADGRPVEVQPSNVWRLDTDTAKRDPGAEPPPRPRHNAG' A
#
# COMPACT_ATOMS: atom_id res chain seq x y z
N MET A 1 -14.72 -17.47 9.27
CA MET A 1 -13.81 -17.16 8.15
C MET A 1 -13.47 -15.68 8.28
N THR A 2 -12.20 -15.36 8.52
CA THR A 2 -11.75 -13.98 8.74
C THR A 2 -11.04 -13.53 7.48
N ASN A 3 -11.63 -12.59 6.75
CA ASN A 3 -10.95 -11.99 5.59
C ASN A 3 -9.94 -10.97 6.12
N LEU A 4 -8.66 -11.26 5.92
CA LEU A 4 -7.59 -10.32 6.28
C LEU A 4 -7.35 -9.41 5.10
N PHE A 5 -7.31 -8.10 5.36
CA PHE A 5 -7.02 -7.10 4.34
C PHE A 5 -5.87 -6.21 4.81
N ALA A 6 -4.95 -5.92 3.90
CA ALA A 6 -3.96 -4.85 4.08
C ALA A 6 -4.31 -3.69 3.15
N VAL A 7 -4.23 -2.46 3.66
CA VAL A 7 -4.27 -1.27 2.79
C VAL A 7 -2.93 -1.20 2.05
N VAL A 8 -3.00 -1.11 0.72
CA VAL A 8 -1.82 -1.11 -0.18
C VAL A 8 -1.78 0.11 -1.11
N GLY A 9 -2.76 1.00 -0.98
CA GLY A 9 -2.81 2.23 -1.74
C GLY A 9 -4.16 2.93 -1.66
N GLU A 10 -4.33 3.93 -2.52
CA GLU A 10 -5.52 4.79 -2.59
C GLU A 10 -5.84 5.19 -4.03
N HIS A 11 -7.07 5.64 -4.28
CA HIS A 11 -7.47 6.08 -5.61
C HIS A 11 -6.96 7.51 -5.89
N ARG A 12 -6.28 7.72 -7.03
CA ARG A 12 -5.60 8.98 -7.37
C ARG A 12 -6.50 10.22 -7.43
N ARG A 13 -7.78 10.04 -7.75
CA ARG A 13 -8.77 11.14 -7.85
C ARG A 13 -9.76 11.17 -6.68
N GLN A 14 -9.79 10.14 -5.86
CA GLN A 14 -10.78 9.93 -4.79
C GLN A 14 -10.06 9.30 -3.59
N PRO A 15 -9.24 10.06 -2.86
CA PRO A 15 -8.35 9.53 -1.81
C PRO A 15 -9.09 8.78 -0.69
N GLU A 16 -10.39 9.04 -0.51
CA GLU A 16 -11.27 8.31 0.39
C GLU A 16 -11.49 6.84 0.01
N ARG A 17 -11.17 6.46 -1.24
CA ARG A 17 -11.20 5.08 -1.71
C ARG A 17 -9.84 4.43 -1.50
N LEU A 18 -9.81 3.44 -0.62
CA LEU A 18 -8.61 2.68 -0.31
C LEU A 18 -8.53 1.42 -1.19
N LEU A 19 -7.33 1.11 -1.66
CA LEU A 19 -7.01 -0.16 -2.29
C LEU A 19 -6.55 -1.15 -1.22
N LEU A 20 -7.22 -2.28 -1.15
CA LEU A 20 -6.93 -3.37 -0.23
C LEU A 20 -6.37 -4.58 -0.99
N LEU A 21 -5.48 -5.33 -0.34
CA LEU A 21 -5.05 -6.66 -0.76
C LEU A 21 -5.60 -7.68 0.24
N GLY A 22 -6.39 -8.63 -0.26
CA GLY A 22 -6.91 -9.75 0.53
C GLY A 22 -5.87 -10.86 0.73
N ASP A 23 -6.11 -11.75 1.69
CA ASP A 23 -5.30 -12.97 1.89
C ASP A 23 -5.43 -13.98 0.75
N ASP A 24 -6.48 -13.84 -0.07
CA ASP A 24 -6.69 -14.56 -1.32
C ASP A 24 -5.84 -14.03 -2.50
N GLY A 25 -5.04 -12.97 -2.27
CA GLY A 25 -4.22 -12.32 -3.28
C GLY A 25 -4.99 -11.45 -4.26
N ARG A 26 -6.28 -11.16 -4.00
CA ARG A 26 -7.11 -10.28 -4.83
C ARG A 26 -7.13 -8.86 -4.30
N TYR A 27 -7.38 -7.92 -5.20
CA TYR A 27 -7.48 -6.51 -4.87
C TYR A 27 -8.93 -6.10 -4.67
N TYR A 28 -9.16 -5.24 -3.68
CA TYR A 28 -10.49 -4.74 -3.34
C TYR A 28 -10.46 -3.22 -3.16
N ALA A 29 -11.52 -2.54 -3.58
CA ALA A 29 -11.74 -1.14 -3.27
C ALA A 29 -12.63 -1.03 -2.03
N LEU A 30 -12.16 -0.34 -1.00
CA LEU A 30 -12.99 0.06 0.13
C LEU A 30 -13.57 1.45 -0.17
N THR A 31 -14.89 1.53 -0.30
CA THR A 31 -15.63 2.79 -0.47
C THR A 31 -16.16 3.30 0.88
N ALA A 32 -16.74 4.50 0.87
CA ALA A 32 -17.42 5.08 2.03
C ALA A 32 -18.56 4.19 2.59
N ASP A 33 -19.08 3.26 1.80
CA ASP A 33 -20.11 2.30 2.20
C ASP A 33 -19.56 1.18 3.12
N GLY A 34 -18.25 1.15 3.36
CA GLY A 34 -17.59 0.22 4.27
C GLY A 34 -17.49 -1.22 3.78
N ARG A 35 -17.94 -1.51 2.54
CA ARG A 35 -17.88 -2.84 1.94
C ARG A 35 -16.79 -2.92 0.88
N PRO A 36 -15.78 -3.80 1.04
CA PRO A 36 -14.80 -4.07 -0.01
C PRO A 36 -15.47 -4.68 -1.25
N VAL A 37 -15.15 -4.15 -2.42
CA VAL A 37 -15.60 -4.67 -3.73
C VAL A 37 -14.37 -5.08 -4.53
N GLU A 38 -14.36 -6.29 -5.10
CA GLU A 38 -13.22 -6.77 -5.90
C GLU A 38 -12.97 -5.84 -7.10
N VAL A 39 -11.72 -5.48 -7.33
CA VAL A 39 -11.29 -4.61 -8.43
C VAL A 39 -10.02 -5.14 -9.08
N GLN A 40 -9.80 -4.79 -10.34
CA GLN A 40 -8.50 -4.98 -10.97
C GLN A 40 -7.59 -3.78 -10.66
N PRO A 41 -6.35 -4.01 -10.22
CA PRO A 41 -5.38 -2.93 -10.05
C PRO A 41 -5.08 -2.31 -11.41
N SER A 42 -5.05 -0.98 -11.46
CA SER A 42 -4.81 -0.19 -12.66
C SER A 42 -4.20 1.16 -12.28
N ASN A 43 -3.80 1.96 -13.28
CA ASN A 43 -3.11 3.23 -13.07
C ASN A 43 -3.95 4.31 -12.38
N VAL A 44 -5.23 4.07 -12.12
CA VAL A 44 -6.08 4.96 -11.31
C VAL A 44 -5.76 4.87 -9.82
N TRP A 45 -5.05 3.82 -9.40
CA TRP A 45 -4.59 3.62 -8.05
C TRP A 45 -3.16 4.16 -7.88
N ARG A 46 -2.87 4.66 -6.69
CA ARG A 46 -1.52 4.98 -6.23
C ARG A 46 -1.17 3.95 -5.17
N LEU A 47 -0.16 3.11 -5.46
CA LEU A 47 0.35 2.14 -4.50
C LEU A 47 1.31 2.81 -3.53
N ASP A 48 1.28 2.40 -2.27
CA ASP A 48 2.15 2.99 -1.23
C ASP A 48 3.65 2.73 -1.49
N THR A 49 3.97 1.66 -2.23
CA THR A 49 5.32 1.37 -2.70
C THR A 49 5.84 2.34 -3.76
N ASP A 50 4.96 3.06 -4.48
CA ASP A 50 5.36 4.13 -5.41
C ASP A 50 5.91 5.35 -4.66
N THR A 51 5.36 5.64 -3.48
CA THR A 51 5.84 6.72 -2.60
C THR A 51 7.24 6.45 -2.06
N ALA A 52 7.57 5.20 -1.71
CA ALA A 52 8.92 4.84 -1.24
C ALA A 52 10.02 5.06 -2.30
N LYS A 53 9.69 4.99 -3.60
CA LYS A 53 10.63 5.31 -4.69
C LYS A 53 10.82 6.81 -4.92
N ARG A 54 9.91 7.65 -4.42
CA ARG A 54 9.90 9.10 -4.65
C ARG A 54 10.55 9.91 -3.53
N ASP A 55 10.93 9.29 -2.42
CA ASP A 55 11.59 9.97 -1.30
C ASP A 55 13.11 9.74 -1.32
N PRO A 56 13.91 10.58 -2.03
CA PRO A 56 15.36 10.52 -1.97
C PRO A 56 15.93 10.99 -0.61
N GLY A 57 15.07 11.39 0.33
CA GLY A 57 15.44 11.89 1.66
C GLY A 57 15.27 10.89 2.79
N ALA A 58 14.75 9.68 2.53
CA ALA A 58 14.75 8.60 3.51
C ALA A 58 16.20 8.21 3.82
N GLU A 59 16.71 8.68 4.97
CA GLU A 59 18.06 8.38 5.43
C GLU A 59 18.27 6.85 5.40
N PRO A 60 19.30 6.37 4.67
CA PRO A 60 19.57 4.93 4.64
C PRO A 60 19.85 4.45 6.07
N PRO A 61 19.41 3.23 6.44
CA PRO A 61 19.60 2.72 7.79
C PRO A 61 21.08 2.83 8.18
N PRO A 62 21.40 3.24 9.42
CA PRO A 62 22.77 3.43 9.85
C PRO A 62 23.55 2.14 9.63
N ARG A 63 24.64 2.22 8.86
CA ARG A 63 25.49 1.05 8.59
C ARG A 63 25.98 0.48 9.93
N PRO A 64 25.96 -0.85 10.13
CA PRO A 64 26.51 -1.43 11.34
C PRO A 64 27.98 -1.01 11.47
N ARG A 65 28.30 -0.32 12.57
CA ARG A 65 29.68 -0.01 12.93
C ARG A 65 30.40 -1.34 13.16
N HIS A 66 31.20 -1.78 12.20
CA HIS A 66 32.25 -2.74 12.50
C HIS A 66 33.25 -2.02 13.43
N ASN A 67 33.18 -2.32 14.72
CA ASN A 67 34.25 -1.99 15.65
C ASN A 67 35.47 -2.81 15.20
N ALA A 68 36.42 -2.14 14.55
CA ALA A 68 37.78 -2.65 14.44
C ALA A 68 38.36 -2.60 15.86
N GLY A 69 38.68 -3.79 16.39
CA GLY A 69 39.43 -3.95 17.63
C GLY A 69 40.91 -3.62 17.46
#